data_AF-A0AAD6XJE6-F1
#
_entry.id   AF-A0AAD6XJE6-F1
#
_cell.length_a   1.000
_cell.length_b   1.000
_cell.length_c   1.000
_cell.angle_alpha   90.00
_cell.angle_beta   90.00
_cell.angle_gamma   90.00
#
_symmetry.space_group_name_H-M   'P 1'
#
loop_
_entity.id
_entity.type
_entity.pdbx_description
1 polymer ?
#
loop_
_entity_poly.entity_id
_entity_poly.type
_entity_poly.pdbx_seq_one_letter_code
_entity_poly.pdbx_strand_id
1 'polypeptide(L)'
;MQDGWRNMQYARLRPRAAAKPLARLVAAATTHPVISRVVSPVVWLLSFVVSILLRTAFLTLPTVPLWYIYNYFNDYWLFYFPPDSGMFVPAWPEPRTQLVVLMATIPSWGLCMAVAVLLWSLVKYLFPWVMRRRRGGDYEMAIPMEDVHPNGRTPKAPRSRPAYCSLSFACFVVFLSMALSGVYMFETYENPLDYRYRPAVAAALKNPTRSGHHDGTKVFIGAMFTNNIDILPHWIKEFNKVIYYLGTDNVFVSIVESNSWDGTAEALDEWKGTLDAMGVAHLIRTRDQTVKRPGDMGGNNRIDFLAAERNLVLAPLVEKGGYDVVVFSNDVLIAAESVIELLQTKNGEWDMVCGLDLARWGMYDAWVLRDRLGNLVSSLWPYFMDDVGMQAAMDDEPVPVFACWNGIVAFRAEPLLPLALRTPGRLSTAPLASPLPDTHPAFPQPAALTPAQTPPLAFRSSAPRECFSSESFLLPYDLRRQFGLQRMYLNPRVINSYEWKYYVWYRYVTRHWLVAWWMRHFEKREWMMEARMVVGDPKRVWKWDGGECHPWF
;
A
#
# COMPACT_ATOMS: atom_id res chain seq x y z
N MET A 1 -36.85 -68.36 -0.48
CA MET A 1 -36.25 -69.26 -1.50
C MET A 1 -35.11 -68.48 -2.15
N GLN A 2 -33.91 -69.03 -2.35
CA GLN A 2 -33.38 -70.29 -1.81
C GLN A 2 -31.83 -70.28 -1.85
N ASP A 3 -31.24 -71.30 -1.23
CA ASP A 3 -29.82 -71.69 -1.23
C ASP A 3 -29.09 -71.52 -2.58
N GLY A 4 -27.77 -71.27 -2.66
CA GLY A 4 -26.68 -72.22 -2.32
C GLY A 4 -26.38 -73.16 -3.53
N TRP A 5 -25.27 -73.90 -3.68
CA TRP A 5 -24.31 -74.46 -2.73
C TRP A 5 -22.91 -74.70 -3.39
N ARG A 6 -21.86 -74.65 -2.54
CA ARG A 6 -20.60 -75.45 -2.45
C ARG A 6 -19.91 -76.17 -3.64
N ASN A 7 -18.62 -76.47 -3.38
CA ASN A 7 -17.69 -77.49 -3.96
C ASN A 7 -16.57 -76.89 -4.86
N MET A 8 -15.30 -77.33 -4.90
CA MET A 8 -14.45 -78.34 -4.19
C MET A 8 -12.95 -78.12 -4.62
N GLN A 9 -11.84 -78.58 -4.00
CA GLN A 9 -11.50 -79.14 -2.67
C GLN A 9 -9.94 -79.17 -2.48
N TYR A 10 -9.43 -79.09 -1.23
CA TYR A 10 -8.02 -79.38 -0.81
C TYR A 10 -6.86 -78.52 -1.40
N ALA A 11 -5.61 -78.48 -0.89
CA ALA A 11 -4.95 -79.15 0.25
C ALA A 11 -4.01 -78.20 1.03
N ARG A 12 -3.57 -78.57 2.26
CA ARG A 12 -2.50 -77.85 3.00
C ARG A 12 -1.13 -78.48 2.77
N LEU A 13 -0.11 -77.67 2.49
CA LEU A 13 1.31 -78.04 2.59
C LEU A 13 2.08 -77.02 3.44
N ARG A 14 2.97 -77.50 4.33
CA ARG A 14 3.87 -76.66 5.14
C ARG A 14 5.20 -76.45 4.40
N PRO A 15 5.66 -75.20 4.16
CA PRO A 15 7.05 -74.96 3.79
C PRO A 15 7.98 -75.24 4.99
N ARG A 16 9.09 -75.96 4.75
CA ARG A 16 10.20 -76.06 5.72
C ARG A 16 11.05 -74.78 5.65
N ALA A 17 11.65 -74.39 6.78
CA ALA A 17 12.52 -73.22 6.84
C ALA A 17 13.89 -73.48 6.16
N ALA A 18 14.27 -72.65 5.19
CA ALA A 18 15.55 -72.75 4.49
C ALA A 18 16.06 -71.38 3.95
N ALA A 19 16.48 -70.47 4.83
CA ALA A 19 17.01 -69.16 4.42
C ALA A 19 17.96 -68.49 5.46
N LYS A 20 19.12 -69.10 5.78
CA LYS A 20 20.23 -68.41 6.50
C LYS A 20 21.66 -68.77 6.03
N PRO A 21 22.10 -68.38 4.80
CA PRO A 21 23.52 -68.36 4.46
C PRO A 21 24.17 -66.97 4.69
N LEU A 22 23.55 -65.90 4.16
CA LEU A 22 24.22 -64.61 3.94
C LEU A 22 24.66 -63.90 5.23
N ALA A 23 23.84 -63.97 6.29
CA ALA A 23 24.14 -63.31 7.56
C ALA A 23 25.37 -63.91 8.29
N ARG A 24 25.75 -65.17 8.01
CA ARG A 24 26.97 -65.79 8.58
C ARG A 24 28.24 -65.39 7.82
N LEU A 25 28.16 -65.15 6.51
CA LEU A 25 29.27 -64.65 5.70
C LEU A 25 29.72 -63.25 6.12
N VAL A 26 28.77 -62.34 6.38
CA VAL A 26 29.09 -60.98 6.88
C VAL A 26 29.69 -61.00 8.28
N ALA A 27 29.23 -61.91 9.15
CA ALA A 27 29.81 -62.10 10.48
C ALA A 27 31.28 -62.61 10.42
N ALA A 28 31.60 -63.51 9.49
CA ALA A 28 32.97 -64.02 9.30
C ALA A 28 33.95 -62.96 8.73
N ALA A 29 33.45 -62.00 7.95
CA ALA A 29 34.28 -60.94 7.37
C ALA A 29 34.75 -59.87 8.39
N THR A 30 34.08 -59.76 9.54
CA THR A 30 34.36 -58.70 10.53
C THR A 30 35.38 -59.07 11.60
N THR A 31 35.81 -60.34 11.67
CA THR A 31 36.78 -60.83 12.66
C THR A 31 38.25 -60.79 12.21
N HIS A 32 38.55 -60.29 11.01
CA HIS A 32 39.93 -60.23 10.50
C HIS A 32 40.69 -59.01 11.06
N PRO A 33 41.85 -59.17 11.73
CA PRO A 33 42.47 -58.09 12.51
C PRO A 33 42.95 -56.89 11.67
N VAL A 34 43.27 -57.09 10.39
CA VAL A 34 43.63 -56.01 9.46
C VAL A 34 42.44 -55.11 9.13
N ILE A 35 41.25 -55.70 8.94
CA ILE A 35 40.02 -54.96 8.60
C ILE A 35 39.61 -54.08 9.78
N SER A 36 39.67 -54.60 11.01
CA SER A 36 39.34 -53.83 12.22
C SER A 36 40.18 -52.54 12.39
N ARG A 37 41.47 -52.57 12.00
CA ARG A 37 42.40 -51.44 12.13
C ARG A 37 42.13 -50.30 11.14
N VAL A 38 41.47 -50.55 10.02
CA VAL A 38 41.11 -49.52 9.02
C VAL A 38 39.65 -49.10 9.16
N VAL A 39 38.75 -50.07 9.40
CA VAL A 39 37.32 -49.79 9.58
C VAL A 39 37.05 -49.03 10.87
N SER A 40 37.75 -49.30 11.99
CA SER A 40 37.50 -48.59 13.25
C SER A 40 37.80 -47.09 13.17
N PRO A 41 38.96 -46.61 12.67
CA PRO A 41 39.19 -45.17 12.47
C PRO A 41 38.22 -44.52 11.50
N VAL A 42 37.85 -45.20 10.39
CA VAL A 42 36.90 -44.65 9.41
C VAL A 42 35.48 -44.57 9.97
N VAL A 43 35.01 -45.59 10.69
CA VAL A 43 33.71 -45.57 11.38
C VAL A 43 33.70 -44.57 12.53
N TRP A 44 34.82 -44.39 13.24
CA TRP A 44 34.94 -43.34 14.27
C TRP A 44 34.92 -41.95 13.64
N LEU A 45 35.66 -41.72 12.55
CA LEU A 45 35.67 -40.45 11.82
C LEU A 45 34.29 -40.15 11.23
N LEU A 46 33.61 -41.12 10.62
CA LEU A 46 32.23 -40.98 10.14
C LEU A 46 31.27 -40.71 11.30
N SER A 47 31.40 -41.38 12.44
CA SER A 47 30.58 -41.13 13.62
C SER A 47 30.85 -39.76 14.25
N PHE A 48 32.10 -39.28 14.17
CA PHE A 48 32.53 -37.97 14.65
C PHE A 48 32.02 -36.86 13.72
N VAL A 49 32.15 -37.03 12.40
CA VAL A 49 31.58 -36.14 11.38
C VAL A 49 30.06 -36.13 11.44
N VAL A 50 29.39 -37.28 11.59
CA VAL A 50 27.93 -37.34 11.80
C VAL A 50 27.53 -36.76 13.15
N SER A 51 28.32 -36.92 14.22
CA SER A 51 28.07 -36.25 15.51
C SER A 51 28.25 -34.74 15.42
N ILE A 52 29.25 -34.25 14.66
CA ILE A 52 29.43 -32.83 14.37
C ILE A 52 28.25 -32.34 13.52
N LEU A 53 27.92 -32.99 12.41
CA LEU A 53 26.79 -32.65 11.56
C LEU A 53 25.47 -32.68 12.32
N LEU A 54 25.22 -33.61 13.24
CA LEU A 54 24.01 -33.60 14.08
C LEU A 54 24.00 -32.51 15.17
N ARG A 55 25.14 -31.87 15.44
CA ARG A 55 25.27 -30.72 16.35
C ARG A 55 25.25 -29.38 15.58
N THR A 56 25.85 -29.32 14.40
CA THR A 56 25.94 -28.13 13.54
C THR A 56 24.81 -28.03 12.53
N ALA A 57 24.08 -29.12 12.24
CA ALA A 57 22.79 -29.09 11.53
C ALA A 57 21.79 -28.15 12.21
N PHE A 58 21.92 -27.92 13.52
CA PHE A 58 21.11 -26.91 14.19
C PHE A 58 21.38 -25.47 13.69
N LEU A 59 22.57 -25.21 13.13
CA LEU A 59 22.98 -23.94 12.53
C LEU A 59 22.86 -23.93 11.00
N THR A 60 22.97 -25.08 10.33
CA THR A 60 22.93 -25.17 8.85
C THR A 60 21.62 -25.68 8.26
N LEU A 61 20.76 -26.38 9.00
CA LEU A 61 19.39 -26.66 8.55
C LEU A 61 18.51 -25.40 8.45
N PRO A 62 18.61 -24.37 9.32
CA PRO A 62 17.75 -23.20 9.22
C PRO A 62 17.95 -22.38 7.93
N THR A 63 19.16 -22.35 7.35
CA THR A 63 19.45 -21.49 6.19
C THR A 63 18.72 -21.95 4.92
N VAL A 64 18.45 -23.25 4.78
CA VAL A 64 17.78 -23.79 3.58
C VAL A 64 16.30 -23.38 3.51
N PRO A 65 15.45 -23.56 4.55
CA PRO A 65 14.10 -23.01 4.57
C PRO A 65 14.08 -21.48 4.49
N LEU A 66 15.05 -20.77 5.09
CA LEU A 66 15.15 -19.31 4.97
C LEU A 66 15.30 -18.88 3.49
N TRP A 67 16.20 -19.54 2.75
CA TRP A 67 16.43 -19.29 1.33
C TRP A 67 15.19 -19.62 0.47
N TYR A 68 14.53 -20.75 0.72
CA TYR A 68 13.28 -21.10 0.01
C TYR A 68 12.14 -20.10 0.28
N ILE A 69 11.99 -19.63 1.53
CA ILE A 69 10.95 -18.67 1.91
C ILE A 69 11.27 -17.28 1.36
N TYR A 70 12.54 -16.86 1.37
CA TYR A 70 12.98 -15.61 0.74
C TYR A 70 12.66 -15.61 -0.77
N ASN A 71 13.06 -16.67 -1.48
CA ASN A 71 12.78 -16.78 -2.91
C ASN A 71 11.28 -16.82 -3.19
N TYR A 72 10.48 -17.53 -2.39
CA TYR A 72 9.02 -17.53 -2.54
C TYR A 72 8.42 -16.11 -2.46
N PHE A 73 8.84 -15.29 -1.50
CA PHE A 73 8.37 -13.91 -1.40
C PHE A 73 8.96 -12.99 -2.48
N ASN A 74 10.19 -13.23 -2.92
CA ASN A 74 10.82 -12.52 -4.04
C ASN A 74 10.14 -12.83 -5.39
N ASP A 75 9.77 -14.09 -5.63
CA ASP A 75 9.11 -14.54 -6.86
C ASP A 75 7.64 -14.09 -6.86
N TYR A 76 6.98 -14.10 -5.69
CA TYR A 76 5.67 -13.46 -5.50
C TYR A 76 5.73 -11.95 -5.78
N TRP A 77 6.76 -11.27 -5.26
CA TRP A 77 7.03 -9.87 -5.56
C TRP A 77 7.17 -9.64 -7.07
N LEU A 78 8.06 -10.39 -7.75
CA LEU A 78 8.28 -10.30 -9.20
C LEU A 78 7.04 -10.67 -10.03
N PHE A 79 6.10 -11.47 -9.52
CA PHE A 79 4.86 -11.80 -10.23
C PHE A 79 3.87 -10.62 -10.30
N TYR A 80 3.68 -9.87 -9.20
CA TYR A 80 2.82 -8.68 -9.20
C TYR A 80 3.52 -7.43 -9.74
N PHE A 81 4.84 -7.43 -9.67
CA PHE A 81 5.73 -6.31 -10.01
C PHE A 81 6.89 -6.80 -10.92
N PRO A 82 6.59 -7.27 -12.14
CA PRO A 82 7.63 -7.83 -13.02
C PRO A 82 8.46 -6.69 -13.66
N PRO A 83 9.76 -6.89 -13.93
CA PRO A 83 10.66 -5.81 -14.38
C PRO A 83 10.26 -5.15 -15.71
N ASP A 84 9.55 -5.87 -16.58
CA ASP A 84 9.06 -5.41 -17.88
C ASP A 84 7.75 -4.60 -17.80
N SER A 85 7.06 -4.58 -16.66
CA SER A 85 5.83 -3.78 -16.45
C SER A 85 6.06 -2.26 -16.40
N GLY A 86 7.25 -1.78 -16.77
CA GLY A 86 7.61 -0.36 -16.81
C GLY A 86 7.71 0.28 -15.43
N MET A 87 8.18 -0.47 -14.43
CA MET A 87 8.46 0.08 -13.10
C MET A 87 9.72 0.95 -13.11
N PHE A 88 9.71 2.02 -12.33
CA PHE A 88 10.90 2.85 -12.16
C PHE A 88 11.74 2.31 -11.01
N VAL A 89 12.86 1.64 -11.30
CA VAL A 89 13.74 1.06 -10.26
C VAL A 89 14.12 2.06 -9.16
N PRO A 90 14.42 3.36 -9.44
CA PRO A 90 14.63 4.37 -8.39
C PRO A 90 13.42 4.68 -7.50
N ALA A 91 12.18 4.44 -7.94
CA ALA A 91 10.99 4.51 -7.09
C ALA A 91 10.78 3.25 -6.24
N TRP A 92 11.48 2.15 -6.56
CA TRP A 92 11.41 0.84 -5.90
C TRP A 92 12.82 0.27 -5.65
N PRO A 93 13.72 1.04 -5.00
CA PRO A 93 15.14 0.74 -4.95
C PRO A 93 15.39 -0.61 -4.27
N GLU A 94 16.31 -1.39 -4.85
CA GLU A 94 16.53 -2.79 -4.46
C GLU A 94 16.69 -2.99 -2.94
N PRO A 95 17.46 -2.19 -2.18
CA PRO A 95 17.58 -2.37 -0.73
C PRO A 95 16.26 -2.25 0.03
N ARG A 96 15.33 -1.38 -0.41
CA ARG A 96 14.00 -1.24 0.22
C ARG A 96 13.09 -2.42 -0.14
N THR A 97 13.16 -2.88 -1.38
CA THR A 97 12.44 -4.07 -1.85
C THR A 97 12.92 -5.34 -1.13
N GLN A 98 14.24 -5.50 -0.96
CA GLN A 98 14.84 -6.56 -0.14
C GLN A 98 14.40 -6.47 1.34
N LEU A 99 14.35 -5.27 1.93
CA LEU A 99 13.82 -5.08 3.29
C LEU A 99 12.37 -5.56 3.42
N VAL A 100 11.49 -5.20 2.49
CA VAL A 100 10.08 -5.62 2.50
C VAL A 100 9.95 -7.14 2.34
N VAL A 101 10.71 -7.75 1.44
CA VAL A 101 10.77 -9.22 1.30
C VAL A 101 11.28 -9.86 2.61
N LEU A 102 12.28 -9.28 3.28
CA LEU A 102 12.78 -9.75 4.57
C LEU A 102 11.76 -9.61 5.71
N MET A 103 10.94 -8.56 5.71
CA MET A 103 9.86 -8.36 6.71
C MET A 103 8.80 -9.48 6.66
N ALA A 104 8.51 -10.05 5.48
CA ALA A 104 7.66 -11.23 5.33
C ALA A 104 8.43 -12.55 5.58
N THR A 105 9.68 -12.61 5.13
CA THR A 105 10.55 -13.79 5.19
C THR A 105 10.93 -14.16 6.62
N ILE A 106 11.38 -13.22 7.44
CA ILE A 106 11.95 -13.50 8.77
C ILE A 106 10.90 -14.07 9.76
N PRO A 107 9.64 -13.58 9.80
CA PRO A 107 8.61 -14.16 10.65
C PRO A 107 8.08 -15.51 10.17
N SER A 108 7.88 -15.69 8.85
CA SER A 108 7.55 -16.99 8.25
C SER A 108 8.67 -18.00 8.52
N TRP A 109 9.91 -17.52 8.39
CA TRP A 109 11.16 -17.96 9.01
C TRP A 109 10.97 -18.59 10.40
N GLY A 110 10.77 -17.70 11.38
CA GLY A 110 10.58 -18.04 12.78
C GLY A 110 9.46 -19.06 13.00
N LEU A 111 8.33 -18.93 12.32
CA LEU A 111 7.19 -19.83 12.50
C LEU A 111 7.53 -21.26 12.06
N CYS A 112 8.07 -21.43 10.85
CA CYS A 112 8.51 -22.72 10.33
C CYS A 112 9.56 -23.37 11.23
N MET A 113 10.54 -22.60 11.70
CA MET A 113 11.60 -23.12 12.58
C MET A 113 11.12 -23.42 14.00
N ALA A 114 10.22 -22.62 14.57
CA ALA A 114 9.62 -22.86 15.88
C ALA A 114 8.80 -24.17 15.86
N VAL A 115 7.98 -24.38 14.83
CA VAL A 115 7.24 -25.63 14.62
C VAL A 115 8.20 -26.82 14.45
N ALA A 116 9.28 -26.67 13.67
CA ALA A 116 10.28 -27.72 13.50
C ALA A 116 10.96 -28.11 14.83
N VAL A 117 11.31 -27.14 15.68
CA VAL A 117 11.90 -27.39 17.01
C VAL A 117 10.90 -28.05 17.97
N LEU A 118 9.62 -27.67 17.94
CA LEU A 118 8.56 -28.34 18.70
C LEU A 118 8.38 -29.80 18.25
N LEU A 119 8.23 -30.04 16.94
CA LEU A 119 8.05 -31.39 16.38
C LEU A 119 9.26 -32.28 16.70
N TRP A 120 10.48 -31.76 16.56
CA TRP A 120 11.71 -32.48 16.94
C TRP A 120 11.76 -32.82 18.43
N SER A 121 11.29 -31.92 19.29
CA SER A 121 11.22 -32.14 20.74
C SER A 121 10.16 -33.19 21.11
N LEU A 122 8.99 -33.16 20.44
CA LEU A 122 7.94 -34.18 20.57
C LEU A 122 8.44 -35.55 20.11
N VAL A 123 9.08 -35.64 18.94
CA VAL A 123 9.70 -36.89 18.44
C VAL A 123 10.74 -37.41 19.44
N LYS A 124 11.60 -36.55 19.99
CA LYS A 124 12.59 -36.95 21.00
C LYS A 124 12.00 -37.41 22.33
N TYR A 125 10.82 -36.94 22.72
CA TYR A 125 10.13 -37.39 23.92
C TYR A 125 9.35 -38.69 23.68
N LEU A 126 8.64 -38.79 22.55
CA LEU A 126 7.78 -39.91 22.21
C LEU A 126 8.55 -41.13 21.71
N PHE A 127 9.63 -40.97 20.93
CA PHE A 127 10.36 -42.10 20.35
C PHE A 127 10.95 -43.04 21.42
N PRO A 128 11.62 -42.56 22.50
CA PRO A 128 12.04 -43.44 23.59
C PRO A 128 10.87 -44.08 24.34
N TRP A 129 9.72 -43.40 24.47
CA TRP A 129 8.52 -43.94 25.13
C TRP A 129 7.90 -45.07 24.29
N VAL A 130 7.70 -44.87 22.98
CA VAL A 130 7.23 -45.92 22.05
C VAL A 130 8.22 -47.08 21.98
N MET A 131 9.53 -46.82 21.94
CA MET A 131 10.55 -47.88 21.92
C MET A 131 10.63 -48.68 23.23
N ARG A 132 10.41 -48.04 24.39
CA ARG A 132 10.23 -48.77 25.66
C ARG A 132 8.94 -49.60 25.64
N ARG A 133 7.83 -49.05 25.14
CA ARG A 133 6.55 -49.77 25.05
C ARG A 133 6.61 -50.96 24.09
N ARG A 134 7.36 -50.87 22.99
CA ARG A 134 7.64 -51.98 22.06
C ARG A 134 8.67 -53.00 22.58
N ARG A 135 9.50 -52.64 23.56
CA ARG A 135 10.38 -53.60 24.29
C ARG A 135 9.75 -54.13 25.58
N GLY A 136 8.60 -53.59 25.99
CA GLY A 136 7.80 -54.04 27.13
C GLY A 136 6.79 -55.13 26.77
N GLY A 137 7.24 -56.15 26.03
CA GLY A 137 6.48 -57.38 25.81
C GLY A 137 6.87 -58.46 26.81
N ASP A 138 8.19 -58.70 26.95
CA ASP A 138 8.75 -59.76 27.79
C ASP A 138 9.77 -59.20 28.79
N TYR A 139 9.33 -59.00 30.03
CA TYR A 139 10.18 -59.10 31.22
C TYR A 139 9.34 -59.52 32.42
N GLU A 140 9.48 -60.77 32.83
CA GLU A 140 8.94 -61.25 34.10
C GLU A 140 9.57 -60.50 35.27
N MET A 141 8.82 -60.33 36.36
CA MET A 141 9.35 -59.78 37.61
C MET A 141 10.23 -60.82 38.31
N ALA A 142 11.47 -60.93 37.87
CA ALA A 142 12.54 -61.55 38.65
C ALA A 142 12.81 -60.67 39.89
N ILE A 143 12.06 -60.93 40.96
CA ILE A 143 12.29 -60.34 42.29
C ILE A 143 13.68 -60.80 42.76
N PRO A 144 14.65 -59.91 42.98
CA PRO A 144 15.89 -60.28 43.66
C PRO A 144 15.56 -60.53 45.12
N MET A 145 15.90 -61.70 45.66
CA MET A 145 15.91 -61.90 47.10
C MET A 145 16.95 -60.98 47.75
N GLU A 146 16.62 -60.43 48.91
CA GLU A 146 17.46 -59.47 49.63
C GLU A 146 18.55 -60.18 50.45
N ASP A 147 19.76 -60.28 49.92
CA ASP A 147 20.95 -60.52 50.74
C ASP A 147 21.34 -59.21 51.48
N VAL A 148 20.95 -59.13 52.75
CA VAL A 148 21.13 -57.94 53.58
C VAL A 148 22.58 -57.85 54.12
N HIS A 149 23.37 -56.93 53.57
CA HIS A 149 24.64 -56.50 54.18
C HIS A 149 24.66 -54.99 54.50
N PRO A 150 24.78 -54.60 55.78
CA PRO A 150 24.77 -53.20 56.18
C PRO A 150 26.19 -52.59 56.12
N ASN A 151 26.46 -51.79 55.08
CA ASN A 151 27.25 -50.53 55.11
C ASN A 151 27.69 -50.12 53.69
N GLY A 152 26.98 -49.17 53.08
CA GLY A 152 27.37 -48.61 51.78
C GLY A 152 26.62 -47.32 51.47
N ARG A 153 27.32 -46.18 51.43
CA ARG A 153 26.72 -44.88 51.08
C ARG A 153 26.33 -44.87 49.60
N THR A 154 25.04 -44.84 49.28
CA THR A 154 24.57 -44.70 47.91
C THR A 154 24.88 -43.30 47.34
N PRO A 155 25.62 -43.19 46.22
CA PRO A 155 25.84 -41.89 45.60
C PRO A 155 24.53 -41.34 45.01
N LYS A 156 24.08 -40.18 45.49
CA LYS A 156 22.98 -39.45 44.84
C LYS A 156 23.48 -38.94 43.48
N ALA A 157 23.20 -39.70 42.42
CA ALA A 157 23.54 -39.30 41.05
C ALA A 157 22.97 -37.90 40.74
N PRO A 158 23.79 -36.94 40.27
CA PRO A 158 23.32 -35.59 40.03
C PRO A 158 22.27 -35.58 38.91
N ARG A 159 21.06 -35.08 39.23
CA ARG A 159 20.02 -34.77 38.24
C ARG A 159 20.40 -33.51 37.45
N SER A 160 21.48 -33.57 36.69
CA SER A 160 21.76 -32.57 35.67
C SER A 160 20.65 -32.63 34.62
N ARG A 161 19.78 -31.61 34.59
CA ARG A 161 18.92 -31.38 33.42
C ARG A 161 19.85 -31.24 32.20
N PRO A 162 19.69 -32.04 31.15
CA PRO A 162 20.65 -32.03 30.04
C PRO A 162 20.60 -30.65 29.35
N ALA A 163 21.77 -30.00 29.23
CA ALA A 163 21.89 -28.65 28.66
C ALA A 163 21.34 -28.52 27.22
N TYR A 164 21.17 -29.65 26.54
CA TYR A 164 20.46 -29.75 25.27
C TYR A 164 19.00 -29.25 25.34
N CYS A 165 18.27 -29.54 26.43
CA CYS A 165 16.89 -29.10 26.60
C CYS A 165 16.78 -27.57 26.78
N SER A 166 17.73 -26.95 27.48
CA SER A 166 17.81 -25.49 27.57
C SER A 166 18.17 -24.84 26.22
N LEU A 167 19.03 -25.47 25.41
CA LEU A 167 19.35 -24.96 24.07
C LEU A 167 18.13 -25.05 23.12
N SER A 168 17.48 -26.22 23.02
CA SER A 168 16.28 -26.35 22.18
C SER A 168 15.15 -25.43 22.62
N PHE A 169 14.97 -25.20 23.94
CA PHE A 169 14.01 -24.22 24.44
C PHE A 169 14.40 -22.78 24.08
N ALA A 170 15.66 -22.38 24.30
CA ALA A 170 16.12 -21.03 23.97
C ALA A 170 15.94 -20.72 22.47
N CYS A 171 16.25 -21.67 21.58
CA CYS A 171 16.07 -21.47 20.16
C CYS A 171 14.60 -21.52 19.71
N PHE A 172 13.75 -22.33 20.37
CA PHE A 172 12.30 -22.22 20.19
C PHE A 172 11.79 -20.81 20.55
N VAL A 173 12.25 -20.23 21.67
CA VAL A 173 11.90 -18.85 22.07
C VAL A 173 12.39 -17.82 21.05
N VAL A 174 13.61 -17.96 20.51
CA VAL A 174 14.12 -17.08 19.44
C VAL A 174 13.25 -17.17 18.19
N PHE A 175 13.01 -18.37 17.65
CA PHE A 175 12.19 -18.54 16.45
C PHE A 175 10.73 -18.11 16.67
N LEU A 176 10.16 -18.35 17.86
CA LEU A 176 8.83 -17.85 18.22
C LEU A 176 8.82 -16.32 18.30
N SER A 177 9.85 -15.67 18.83
CA SER A 177 9.93 -14.20 18.87
C SER A 177 9.99 -13.57 17.47
N MET A 178 10.66 -14.23 16.51
CA MET A 178 10.64 -13.83 15.10
C MET A 178 9.23 -13.96 14.49
N ALA A 179 8.53 -15.08 14.74
CA ALA A 179 7.15 -15.26 14.32
C ALA A 179 6.21 -14.19 14.90
N LEU A 180 6.33 -13.92 16.22
CA LEU A 180 5.55 -12.91 16.93
C LEU A 180 5.87 -11.48 16.46
N SER A 181 7.11 -11.18 16.06
CA SER A 181 7.42 -9.88 15.44
C SER A 181 6.72 -9.68 14.09
N GLY A 182 6.41 -10.76 13.36
CA GLY A 182 5.56 -10.69 12.17
C GLY A 182 4.10 -10.39 12.48
N VAL A 183 3.56 -11.01 13.55
CA VAL A 183 2.22 -10.66 14.05
C VAL A 183 2.17 -9.18 14.45
N TYR A 184 3.17 -8.70 15.19
CA TYR A 184 3.26 -7.29 15.57
C TYR A 184 3.38 -6.35 14.35
N MET A 185 4.20 -6.66 13.35
CA MET A 185 4.27 -5.88 12.10
C MET A 185 2.94 -5.89 11.33
N PHE A 186 2.25 -7.03 11.29
CA PHE A 186 0.93 -7.15 10.67
C PHE A 186 -0.16 -6.38 11.42
N GLU A 187 -0.12 -6.36 12.76
CA GLU A 187 -1.06 -5.58 13.59
C GLU A 187 -0.75 -4.06 13.59
N THR A 188 0.50 -3.67 13.30
CA THR A 188 0.97 -2.26 13.26
C THR A 188 1.22 -1.75 11.83
N TYR A 189 0.59 -2.36 10.83
CA TYR A 189 0.86 -2.07 9.42
C TYR A 189 0.37 -0.71 8.94
N GLU A 190 -0.75 -0.20 9.47
CA GLU A 190 -1.28 1.11 9.12
C GLU A 190 -0.62 2.23 9.95
N ASN A 191 -0.16 3.29 9.27
CA ASN A 191 0.31 4.50 9.94
C ASN A 191 -0.86 5.23 10.62
N PRO A 192 -0.82 5.51 11.94
CA PRO A 192 -1.89 6.21 12.68
C PRO A 192 -2.31 7.56 12.09
N LEU A 193 -1.43 8.25 11.36
CA LEU A 193 -1.74 9.51 10.71
C LEU A 193 -2.73 9.35 9.54
N ASP A 194 -2.69 8.21 8.83
CA ASP A 194 -3.42 7.98 7.58
C ASP A 194 -4.87 7.53 7.80
N TYR A 195 -5.19 7.11 9.03
CA TYR A 195 -6.54 6.70 9.44
C TYR A 195 -7.11 7.53 10.61
N ARG A 196 -6.49 8.65 11.00
CA ARG A 196 -6.92 9.44 12.18
C ARG A 196 -8.40 9.89 12.16
N TYR A 197 -9.00 10.06 10.98
CA TYR A 197 -10.44 10.37 10.84
C TYR A 197 -11.36 9.14 10.71
N ARG A 198 -10.83 7.92 10.56
CA ARG A 198 -11.63 6.68 10.48
C ARG A 198 -12.58 6.48 11.66
N PRO A 199 -12.21 6.77 12.93
CA PRO A 199 -13.15 6.68 14.05
C PRO A 199 -14.32 7.67 13.94
N ALA A 200 -14.08 8.87 13.41
CA ALA A 200 -15.10 9.89 13.23
C ALA A 200 -16.06 9.54 12.08
N VAL A 201 -15.52 9.04 10.95
CA VAL A 201 -16.31 8.49 9.83
C VAL A 201 -17.15 7.28 10.29
N ALA A 202 -16.58 6.38 11.09
CA ALA A 202 -17.31 5.24 11.65
C ALA A 202 -18.42 5.64 12.65
N ALA A 203 -18.20 6.71 13.43
CA ALA A 203 -19.24 7.27 14.31
C ALA A 203 -20.39 7.89 13.51
N ALA A 204 -20.08 8.63 12.43
CA ALA A 204 -21.08 9.20 11.54
C ALA A 204 -21.92 8.13 10.83
N LEU A 205 -21.28 7.06 10.34
CA LEU A 205 -21.97 5.92 9.74
C LEU A 205 -22.90 5.18 10.72
N LYS A 206 -22.58 5.18 12.01
CA LYS A 206 -23.42 4.55 13.04
C LYS A 206 -24.65 5.41 13.38
N ASN A 207 -24.50 6.73 13.39
CA ASN A 207 -25.54 7.70 13.74
C ASN A 207 -25.66 8.76 12.61
N PRO A 208 -26.19 8.41 11.43
CA PRO A 208 -26.25 9.33 10.30
C PRO A 208 -27.20 10.50 10.57
N THR A 209 -26.76 11.71 10.20
CA THR A 209 -27.50 12.97 10.40
C THR A 209 -27.53 13.76 9.10
N ARG A 210 -28.63 14.45 8.82
CA ARG A 210 -28.78 15.29 7.62
C ARG A 210 -27.79 16.46 7.57
N SER A 211 -27.52 17.06 8.73
CA SER A 211 -26.51 18.09 8.94
C SER A 211 -25.07 17.56 9.03
N GLY A 212 -24.88 16.23 9.02
CA GLY A 212 -23.59 15.58 9.18
C GLY A 212 -22.97 15.73 10.56
N HIS A 213 -21.67 15.46 10.60
CA HIS A 213 -20.77 15.52 11.77
C HIS A 213 -19.59 16.48 11.52
N HIS A 214 -19.70 17.33 10.49
CA HIS A 214 -18.74 18.38 10.13
C HIS A 214 -19.18 19.75 10.66
N ASP A 215 -18.40 20.80 10.39
CA ASP A 215 -18.67 22.19 10.77
C ASP A 215 -19.85 22.88 10.03
N GLY A 216 -20.52 22.19 9.11
CA GLY A 216 -21.60 22.72 8.27
C GLY A 216 -21.15 23.31 6.92
N THR A 217 -19.85 23.30 6.60
CA THR A 217 -19.31 23.63 5.26
C THR A 217 -20.01 22.82 4.18
N LYS A 218 -20.50 23.50 3.14
CA LYS A 218 -21.18 22.85 2.01
C LYS A 218 -20.19 22.45 0.93
N VAL A 219 -20.26 21.19 0.51
CA VAL A 219 -19.28 20.55 -0.38
C VAL A 219 -19.93 20.09 -1.69
N PHE A 220 -19.43 20.62 -2.81
CA PHE A 220 -19.75 20.16 -4.15
C PHE A 220 -18.74 19.09 -4.57
N ILE A 221 -19.17 17.83 -4.69
CA ILE A 221 -18.35 16.71 -5.11
C ILE A 221 -18.44 16.58 -6.63
N GLY A 222 -17.31 16.76 -7.33
CA GLY A 222 -17.17 16.58 -8.77
C GLY A 222 -16.33 15.36 -9.12
N ALA A 223 -16.72 14.58 -10.12
CA ALA A 223 -15.87 13.53 -10.70
C ALA A 223 -16.17 13.30 -12.19
N MET A 224 -15.22 12.65 -12.87
CA MET A 224 -15.32 12.23 -14.27
C MET A 224 -14.92 10.76 -14.39
N PHE A 225 -15.60 9.99 -15.23
CA PHE A 225 -15.30 8.57 -15.47
C PHE A 225 -15.36 8.20 -16.96
N THR A 226 -14.54 7.25 -17.38
CA THR A 226 -14.57 6.63 -18.73
C THR A 226 -13.87 5.26 -18.69
N ASN A 227 -14.65 4.18 -18.58
CA ASN A 227 -14.19 2.79 -18.42
C ASN A 227 -13.40 2.54 -17.11
N ASN A 228 -14.07 2.72 -15.98
CA ASN A 228 -13.47 2.67 -14.63
C ASN A 228 -14.12 1.61 -13.72
N ILE A 229 -14.77 0.57 -14.26
CA ILE A 229 -15.53 -0.40 -13.45
C ILE A 229 -14.69 -1.14 -12.38
N ASP A 230 -13.38 -1.27 -12.56
CA ASP A 230 -12.47 -1.88 -11.58
C ASP A 230 -12.22 -0.99 -10.33
N ILE A 231 -12.45 0.32 -10.44
CA ILE A 231 -12.17 1.32 -9.39
C ILE A 231 -13.49 1.86 -8.80
N LEU A 232 -14.48 2.07 -9.65
CA LEU A 232 -15.73 2.77 -9.33
C LEU A 232 -16.50 2.15 -8.12
N PRO A 233 -16.61 0.81 -7.93
CA PRO A 233 -17.26 0.24 -6.75
C PRO A 233 -16.55 0.56 -5.43
N HIS A 234 -15.22 0.70 -5.43
CA HIS A 234 -14.47 1.19 -4.28
C HIS A 234 -14.72 2.69 -4.07
N TRP A 235 -14.64 3.48 -5.13
CA TRP A 235 -14.87 4.93 -5.08
C TRP A 235 -16.26 5.27 -4.53
N ILE A 236 -17.33 4.69 -5.09
CA ILE A 236 -18.72 4.83 -4.63
C ILE A 236 -18.85 4.46 -3.15
N LYS A 237 -18.29 3.32 -2.74
CA LYS A 237 -18.36 2.83 -1.36
C LYS A 237 -17.73 3.82 -0.37
N GLU A 238 -16.59 4.40 -0.72
CA GLU A 238 -15.89 5.35 0.15
C GLU A 238 -16.55 6.74 0.13
N PHE A 239 -16.98 7.23 -1.03
CA PHE A 239 -17.70 8.51 -1.14
C PHE A 239 -19.08 8.49 -0.45
N ASN A 240 -19.78 7.35 -0.43
CA ASN A 240 -20.97 7.19 0.42
C ASN A 240 -20.69 7.49 1.90
N LYS A 241 -19.53 7.05 2.44
CA LYS A 241 -19.14 7.37 3.83
C LYS A 241 -18.82 8.85 4.02
N VAL A 242 -18.18 9.48 3.01
CA VAL A 242 -17.89 10.93 3.01
C VAL A 242 -19.21 11.71 3.06
N ILE A 243 -20.21 11.32 2.28
CA ILE A 243 -21.55 11.93 2.29
C ILE A 243 -22.22 11.78 3.67
N TYR A 244 -22.21 10.59 4.28
CA TYR A 244 -22.76 10.40 5.64
C TYR A 244 -22.01 11.19 6.72
N TYR A 245 -20.72 11.45 6.54
CA TYR A 245 -19.92 12.26 7.46
C TYR A 245 -20.18 13.77 7.30
N LEU A 246 -20.26 14.27 6.05
CA LEU A 246 -20.52 15.67 5.75
C LEU A 246 -21.99 16.08 5.96
N GLY A 247 -22.92 15.14 5.79
CA GLY A 247 -24.37 15.37 5.87
C GLY A 247 -25.02 15.51 4.50
N THR A 248 -26.17 14.86 4.31
CA THR A 248 -26.93 14.86 3.05
C THR A 248 -27.34 16.26 2.59
N ASP A 249 -27.63 17.15 3.54
CA ASP A 249 -28.14 18.51 3.26
C ASP A 249 -26.98 19.50 2.95
N ASN A 250 -25.74 19.05 3.12
CA ASN A 250 -24.52 19.83 2.90
C ASN A 250 -23.78 19.43 1.60
N VAL A 251 -24.18 18.35 0.92
CA VAL A 251 -23.43 17.79 -0.22
C VAL A 251 -24.24 17.86 -1.52
N PHE A 252 -23.55 18.25 -2.60
CA PHE A 252 -23.97 17.96 -3.97
C PHE A 252 -23.03 16.95 -4.63
N VAL A 253 -23.55 16.05 -5.46
CA VAL A 253 -22.72 15.14 -6.29
C VAL A 253 -22.95 15.42 -7.78
N SER A 254 -21.90 15.79 -8.50
CA SER A 254 -21.95 16.06 -9.95
C SER A 254 -20.97 15.14 -10.68
N ILE A 255 -21.44 14.37 -11.65
CA ILE A 255 -20.62 13.43 -12.42
C ILE A 255 -20.96 13.53 -13.90
N VAL A 256 -19.92 13.45 -14.73
CA VAL A 256 -20.05 13.15 -16.16
C VAL A 256 -19.28 11.88 -16.46
N GLU A 257 -19.92 10.98 -17.21
CA GLU A 257 -19.34 9.73 -17.68
C GLU A 257 -19.41 9.72 -19.22
N SER A 258 -18.23 9.77 -19.85
CA SER A 258 -18.05 10.10 -21.26
C SER A 258 -18.10 8.85 -22.17
N ASN A 259 -19.26 8.17 -22.17
CA ASN A 259 -19.62 7.08 -23.08
C ASN A 259 -18.67 5.86 -23.00
N SER A 260 -18.66 5.22 -21.84
CA SER A 260 -17.97 3.96 -21.54
C SER A 260 -18.58 2.75 -22.28
N TRP A 261 -17.81 1.67 -22.39
CA TRP A 261 -18.21 0.38 -22.97
C TRP A 261 -18.09 -0.80 -21.99
N ASP A 262 -17.64 -0.54 -20.76
CA ASP A 262 -17.76 -1.43 -19.61
C ASP A 262 -19.01 -1.09 -18.77
N GLY A 263 -19.15 -1.69 -17.58
CA GLY A 263 -20.27 -1.43 -16.66
C GLY A 263 -20.23 -0.11 -15.88
N THR A 264 -19.37 0.86 -16.24
CA THR A 264 -19.24 2.13 -15.51
C THR A 264 -20.56 2.91 -15.50
N ALA A 265 -21.28 2.92 -16.62
CA ALA A 265 -22.55 3.64 -16.75
C ALA A 265 -23.65 3.01 -15.87
N GLU A 266 -23.78 1.68 -15.89
CA GLU A 266 -24.74 0.92 -15.08
C GLU A 266 -24.51 1.12 -13.59
N ALA A 267 -23.26 1.07 -13.13
CA ALA A 267 -22.91 1.27 -11.72
C ALA A 267 -23.19 2.72 -11.25
N LEU A 268 -23.05 3.71 -12.13
CA LEU A 268 -23.44 5.10 -11.84
C LEU A 268 -24.97 5.29 -11.83
N ASP A 269 -25.71 4.63 -12.71
CA ASP A 269 -27.18 4.62 -12.70
C ASP A 269 -27.75 3.93 -11.43
N GLU A 270 -27.12 2.84 -10.96
CA GLU A 270 -27.47 2.22 -9.67
C GLU A 270 -27.16 3.14 -8.49
N TRP A 271 -25.99 3.78 -8.48
CA TRP A 271 -25.62 4.70 -7.40
C TRP A 271 -26.47 5.97 -7.37
N LYS A 272 -26.94 6.44 -8.54
CA LYS A 272 -27.92 7.53 -8.64
C LYS A 272 -29.19 7.22 -7.82
N GLY A 273 -29.75 6.03 -7.98
CA GLY A 273 -30.89 5.58 -7.16
C GLY A 273 -30.58 5.46 -5.66
N THR A 274 -29.31 5.21 -5.31
CA THR A 274 -28.84 5.26 -3.91
C THR A 274 -28.79 6.70 -3.38
N LEU A 275 -28.32 7.67 -4.17
CA LEU A 275 -28.30 9.09 -3.82
C LEU A 275 -29.71 9.67 -3.68
N ASP A 276 -30.64 9.30 -4.58
CA ASP A 276 -32.08 9.60 -4.45
C ASP A 276 -32.64 9.07 -3.13
N ALA A 277 -32.38 7.80 -2.79
CA ALA A 277 -32.83 7.18 -1.54
C ALA A 277 -32.20 7.80 -0.28
N MET A 278 -30.96 8.32 -0.38
CA MET A 278 -30.29 9.09 0.68
C MET A 278 -30.80 10.54 0.77
N GLY A 279 -31.54 11.04 -0.23
CA GLY A 279 -31.99 12.44 -0.30
C GLY A 279 -30.87 13.43 -0.64
N VAL A 280 -29.82 12.98 -1.32
CA VAL A 280 -28.63 13.78 -1.67
C VAL A 280 -28.87 14.49 -3.00
N ALA A 281 -28.69 15.81 -3.03
CA ALA A 281 -28.79 16.59 -4.25
C ALA A 281 -27.67 16.19 -5.23
N HIS A 282 -28.01 15.85 -6.47
CA HIS A 282 -27.01 15.37 -7.42
C HIS A 282 -27.40 15.62 -8.88
N LEU A 283 -26.42 15.46 -9.78
CA LEU A 283 -26.59 15.34 -11.22
C LEU A 283 -25.52 14.40 -11.78
N ILE A 284 -25.89 13.15 -12.00
CA ILE A 284 -25.05 12.15 -12.68
C ILE A 284 -25.50 12.08 -14.14
N ARG A 285 -24.57 12.29 -15.08
CA ARG A 285 -24.76 12.13 -16.52
C ARG A 285 -23.99 10.92 -17.02
N THR A 286 -24.68 9.79 -17.19
CA THR A 286 -24.16 8.58 -17.84
C THR A 286 -24.26 8.68 -19.36
N ARG A 287 -23.31 8.11 -20.09
CA ARG A 287 -23.31 8.03 -21.57
C ARG A 287 -23.41 9.42 -22.22
N ASP A 288 -22.81 10.42 -21.60
CA ASP A 288 -22.90 11.80 -22.07
C ASP A 288 -22.10 11.99 -23.37
N GLN A 289 -22.60 12.86 -24.24
CA GLN A 289 -21.99 13.20 -25.54
C GLN A 289 -22.05 14.72 -25.82
N THR A 290 -22.30 15.53 -24.79
CA THR A 290 -22.36 17.00 -24.84
C THR A 290 -21.00 17.57 -25.21
N VAL A 291 -19.93 17.07 -24.57
CA VAL A 291 -18.55 17.32 -24.99
C VAL A 291 -18.13 16.18 -25.90
N LYS A 292 -17.83 16.49 -27.16
CA LYS A 292 -17.39 15.47 -28.12
C LYS A 292 -15.90 15.21 -27.98
N ARG A 293 -15.55 13.99 -27.58
CA ARG A 293 -14.16 13.52 -27.57
C ARG A 293 -13.52 13.68 -28.96
N PRO A 294 -12.38 14.40 -29.08
CA PRO A 294 -11.74 14.60 -30.37
C PRO A 294 -11.11 13.30 -30.88
N GLY A 295 -11.01 13.18 -32.21
CA GLY A 295 -10.41 12.02 -32.88
C GLY A 295 -8.89 11.90 -32.67
N ASP A 296 -8.25 13.00 -32.28
CA ASP A 296 -6.88 13.04 -31.76
C ASP A 296 -6.89 13.57 -30.32
N MET A 297 -6.15 12.90 -29.43
CA MET A 297 -5.98 13.26 -28.02
C MET A 297 -4.56 13.78 -27.73
N GLY A 298 -3.82 14.21 -28.76
CA GLY A 298 -2.53 14.88 -28.64
C GLY A 298 -2.65 16.35 -28.23
N GLY A 299 -1.66 16.84 -27.48
CA GLY A 299 -1.49 18.26 -27.14
C GLY A 299 -2.76 18.94 -26.59
N ASN A 300 -3.04 20.16 -27.06
CA ASN A 300 -4.16 20.96 -26.58
C ASN A 300 -5.53 20.32 -26.85
N ASN A 301 -5.72 19.50 -27.90
CA ASN A 301 -7.00 18.83 -28.19
C ASN A 301 -7.54 18.06 -26.97
N ARG A 302 -6.64 17.36 -26.25
CA ARG A 302 -6.97 16.67 -24.99
C ARG A 302 -7.25 17.64 -23.83
N ILE A 303 -6.53 18.76 -23.75
CA ILE A 303 -6.70 19.74 -22.66
C ILE A 303 -8.00 20.52 -22.82
N ASP A 304 -8.35 20.92 -24.06
CA ASP A 304 -9.63 21.55 -24.38
C ASP A 304 -10.81 20.61 -24.08
N PHE A 305 -10.69 19.32 -24.44
CA PHE A 305 -11.67 18.29 -24.08
C PHE A 305 -11.83 18.14 -22.57
N LEU A 306 -10.74 17.93 -21.82
CA LEU A 306 -10.77 17.78 -20.36
C LEU A 306 -11.29 19.05 -19.67
N ALA A 307 -10.94 20.24 -20.16
CA ALA A 307 -11.46 21.50 -19.65
C ALA A 307 -12.98 21.61 -19.83
N ALA A 308 -13.49 21.29 -21.02
CA ALA A 308 -14.92 21.29 -21.30
C ALA A 308 -15.68 20.28 -20.43
N GLU A 309 -15.17 19.07 -20.25
CA GLU A 309 -15.77 18.04 -19.37
C GLU A 309 -15.79 18.47 -17.90
N ARG A 310 -14.66 18.96 -17.37
CA ARG A 310 -14.61 19.48 -15.98
C ARG A 310 -15.55 20.66 -15.78
N ASN A 311 -15.75 21.52 -16.78
CA ASN A 311 -16.74 22.59 -16.75
C ASN A 311 -18.19 22.05 -16.77
N LEU A 312 -18.48 20.97 -17.51
CA LEU A 312 -19.80 20.32 -17.53
C LEU A 312 -20.13 19.64 -16.18
N VAL A 313 -19.13 19.11 -15.48
CA VAL A 313 -19.24 18.68 -14.07
C VAL A 313 -19.54 19.86 -13.14
N LEU A 314 -18.88 21.01 -13.33
CA LEU A 314 -19.10 22.20 -12.49
C LEU A 314 -20.38 22.98 -12.82
N ALA A 315 -21.02 22.78 -13.97
CA ALA A 315 -22.17 23.59 -14.41
C ALA A 315 -23.28 23.77 -13.33
N PRO A 316 -23.72 22.74 -12.56
CA PRO A 316 -24.73 22.92 -11.52
C PRO A 316 -24.31 23.85 -10.37
N LEU A 317 -23.01 23.97 -10.09
CA LEU A 317 -22.44 24.93 -9.13
C LEU A 317 -22.48 26.35 -9.69
N VAL A 318 -22.06 26.53 -10.94
CA VAL A 318 -22.03 27.83 -11.62
C VAL A 318 -23.45 28.38 -11.83
N GLU A 319 -24.43 27.51 -12.09
CA GLU A 319 -25.84 27.85 -12.26
C GLU A 319 -26.55 28.26 -10.96
N LYS A 320 -26.19 27.67 -9.81
CA LYS A 320 -27.02 27.69 -8.58
C LYS A 320 -26.31 28.21 -7.33
N GLY A 321 -24.97 28.20 -7.31
CA GLY A 321 -24.17 28.56 -6.14
C GLY A 321 -24.45 27.68 -4.92
N GLY A 322 -24.25 28.24 -3.72
CA GLY A 322 -24.70 27.63 -2.46
C GLY A 322 -23.79 26.56 -1.85
N TYR A 323 -22.56 26.40 -2.35
CA TYR A 323 -21.52 25.52 -1.78
C TYR A 323 -20.24 26.31 -1.52
N ASP A 324 -19.54 26.02 -0.43
CA ASP A 324 -18.30 26.70 -0.01
C ASP A 324 -17.06 26.16 -0.73
N VAL A 325 -17.06 24.84 -0.96
CA VAL A 325 -15.90 24.04 -1.36
C VAL A 325 -16.30 23.12 -2.50
N VAL A 326 -15.43 23.00 -3.51
CA VAL A 326 -15.44 21.89 -4.46
C VAL A 326 -14.45 20.84 -3.97
N VAL A 327 -14.85 19.56 -3.97
CA VAL A 327 -13.94 18.41 -3.96
C VAL A 327 -14.02 17.76 -5.34
N PHE A 328 -12.95 17.82 -6.13
CA PHE A 328 -12.88 17.21 -7.45
C PHE A 328 -11.99 15.96 -7.39
N SER A 329 -12.53 14.81 -7.76
CA SER A 329 -11.80 13.54 -7.85
C SER A 329 -11.56 13.17 -9.32
N ASN A 330 -10.35 12.69 -9.63
CA ASN A 330 -10.15 11.78 -10.75
C ASN A 330 -10.65 10.36 -10.34
N ASP A 331 -10.52 9.42 -11.25
CA ASP A 331 -10.81 7.99 -11.13
C ASP A 331 -9.80 7.20 -10.27
N VAL A 332 -9.56 7.67 -9.03
CA VAL A 332 -8.54 7.11 -8.12
C VAL A 332 -9.12 6.33 -6.94
N LEU A 333 -8.38 5.32 -6.50
CA LEU A 333 -8.59 4.63 -5.23
C LEU A 333 -8.23 5.57 -4.08
N ILE A 334 -9.19 5.84 -3.19
CA ILE A 334 -8.99 6.65 -1.98
C ILE A 334 -9.96 6.20 -0.88
N ALA A 335 -9.54 6.27 0.39
CA ALA A 335 -10.37 5.93 1.55
C ALA A 335 -11.10 7.17 2.09
N ALA A 336 -12.30 7.00 2.64
CA ALA A 336 -13.12 8.12 3.11
C ALA A 336 -12.40 9.01 4.14
N GLU A 337 -11.68 8.42 5.10
CA GLU A 337 -10.86 9.16 6.06
C GLU A 337 -9.80 10.06 5.41
N SER A 338 -9.30 9.71 4.23
CA SER A 338 -8.32 10.52 3.48
C SER A 338 -9.00 11.68 2.74
N VAL A 339 -10.28 11.57 2.36
CA VAL A 339 -11.06 12.71 1.84
C VAL A 339 -11.38 13.70 2.98
N ILE A 340 -11.63 13.21 4.19
CA ILE A 340 -11.79 14.08 5.38
C ILE A 340 -10.47 14.73 5.77
N GLU A 341 -9.35 14.01 5.69
CA GLU A 341 -7.99 14.56 5.86
C GLU A 341 -7.69 15.68 4.85
N LEU A 342 -8.12 15.53 3.60
CA LEU A 342 -7.98 16.56 2.57
C LEU A 342 -8.67 17.86 2.99
N LEU A 343 -9.96 17.78 3.33
CA LEU A 343 -10.76 18.93 3.78
C LEU A 343 -10.18 19.58 5.05
N GLN A 344 -9.79 18.76 6.03
CA GLN A 344 -9.25 19.20 7.33
C GLN A 344 -7.75 19.54 7.29
N THR A 345 -7.14 19.63 6.10
CA THR A 345 -5.78 20.16 5.93
C THR A 345 -5.68 21.54 6.58
N LYS A 346 -4.66 21.76 7.42
CA LYS A 346 -4.44 23.02 8.18
C LYS A 346 -5.75 23.59 8.79
N ASN A 347 -6.58 22.72 9.37
CA ASN A 347 -7.88 23.07 9.99
C ASN A 347 -8.86 23.79 9.05
N GLY A 348 -8.76 23.56 7.75
CA GLY A 348 -9.56 24.25 6.73
C GLY A 348 -9.00 25.60 6.29
N GLU A 349 -7.82 26.05 6.74
CA GLU A 349 -7.24 27.37 6.38
C GLU A 349 -6.48 27.39 5.03
N TRP A 350 -7.04 26.76 4.00
CA TRP A 350 -6.50 26.75 2.64
C TRP A 350 -7.41 27.43 1.62
N ASP A 351 -6.83 27.76 0.47
CA ASP A 351 -7.57 28.21 -0.71
C ASP A 351 -7.75 27.06 -1.71
N MET A 352 -6.76 26.16 -1.79
CA MET A 352 -6.79 24.91 -2.55
C MET A 352 -5.83 23.88 -1.91
N VAL A 353 -6.18 22.61 -1.94
CA VAL A 353 -5.35 21.50 -1.44
C VAL A 353 -5.54 20.24 -2.28
N CYS A 354 -4.45 19.56 -2.62
CA CYS A 354 -4.45 18.28 -3.35
C CYS A 354 -3.96 17.12 -2.50
N GLY A 355 -4.29 15.90 -2.93
CA GLY A 355 -3.70 14.67 -2.42
C GLY A 355 -2.35 14.31 -3.03
N LEU A 356 -1.90 13.10 -2.73
CA LEU A 356 -0.64 12.52 -3.23
C LEU A 356 -0.94 11.27 -4.06
N ASP A 357 -0.89 11.45 -5.38
CA ASP A 357 -1.12 10.43 -6.41
C ASP A 357 0.17 9.65 -6.68
N LEU A 358 0.13 8.32 -6.55
CA LEU A 358 1.31 7.46 -6.57
C LEU A 358 1.10 6.21 -7.46
N ALA A 359 2.02 5.98 -8.39
CA ALA A 359 1.95 4.92 -9.41
C ALA A 359 3.30 4.21 -9.61
N ARG A 360 3.46 3.44 -10.69
CA ARG A 360 4.67 2.64 -10.99
C ARG A 360 5.99 3.43 -11.04
N TRP A 361 5.93 4.75 -11.23
CA TRP A 361 7.10 5.64 -11.31
C TRP A 361 7.40 6.44 -10.03
N GLY A 362 6.66 6.21 -8.94
CA GLY A 362 6.62 7.13 -7.79
C GLY A 362 5.43 8.07 -7.90
N MET A 363 5.60 9.34 -7.51
CA MET A 363 4.54 10.35 -7.60
C MET A 363 4.13 10.61 -9.05
N TYR A 364 2.85 10.39 -9.32
CA TYR A 364 2.20 10.59 -10.60
C TYR A 364 1.61 12.00 -10.70
N ASP A 365 1.26 12.42 -11.92
CA ASP A 365 0.85 13.79 -12.25
C ASP A 365 1.79 14.90 -11.74
N ALA A 366 3.07 14.57 -11.55
CA ALA A 366 4.14 15.52 -11.19
C ALA A 366 4.28 16.68 -12.20
N TRP A 367 3.76 16.52 -13.43
CA TRP A 367 3.79 17.55 -14.47
C TRP A 367 2.85 18.75 -14.22
N VAL A 368 1.79 18.58 -13.41
CA VAL A 368 0.91 19.69 -12.97
C VAL A 368 1.23 20.20 -11.57
N LEU A 369 2.19 19.57 -10.88
CA LEU A 369 2.65 19.93 -9.54
C LEU A 369 3.89 20.83 -9.60
N ARG A 370 3.98 21.82 -8.71
CA ARG A 370 5.16 22.69 -8.53
C ARG A 370 5.43 22.93 -7.05
N ASP A 371 6.70 23.00 -6.67
CA ASP A 371 7.07 23.43 -5.32
C ASP A 371 6.61 24.88 -5.05
N ARG A 372 6.70 25.35 -3.79
CA ARG A 372 6.31 26.72 -3.40
C ARG A 372 7.08 27.84 -4.11
N LEU A 373 8.23 27.53 -4.74
CA LEU A 373 9.08 28.46 -5.49
C LEU A 373 8.80 28.37 -7.02
N GLY A 374 7.81 27.58 -7.41
CA GLY A 374 7.40 27.34 -8.79
C GLY A 374 8.27 26.33 -9.54
N ASN A 375 9.20 25.62 -8.90
CA ASN A 375 10.06 24.66 -9.61
C ASN A 375 9.34 23.34 -9.91
N LEU A 376 9.86 22.58 -10.87
CA LEU A 376 9.54 21.17 -11.07
C LEU A 376 9.93 20.35 -9.83
N VAL A 377 9.23 19.24 -9.63
CA VAL A 377 9.42 18.31 -8.51
C VAL A 377 10.04 16.99 -8.98
N SER A 378 10.48 16.16 -8.04
CA SER A 378 10.86 14.76 -8.31
C SER A 378 9.67 13.83 -8.11
N SER A 379 9.56 12.78 -8.93
CA SER A 379 8.63 11.68 -8.65
C SER A 379 9.11 10.77 -7.49
N LEU A 380 10.34 10.93 -7.01
CA LEU A 380 10.95 10.10 -5.98
C LEU A 380 10.87 10.74 -4.60
N TRP A 381 10.41 9.99 -3.59
CA TRP A 381 10.30 10.46 -2.20
C TRP A 381 11.65 11.00 -1.68
N PRO A 382 11.70 12.13 -0.96
CA PRO A 382 10.60 12.97 -0.43
C PRO A 382 9.97 13.98 -1.43
N TYR A 383 10.09 13.77 -2.74
CA TYR A 383 9.40 14.46 -3.85
C TYR A 383 9.83 15.91 -4.11
N PHE A 384 10.08 16.70 -3.09
CA PHE A 384 10.46 18.10 -3.19
C PHE A 384 11.97 18.28 -3.02
N MET A 385 12.56 19.22 -3.76
CA MET A 385 13.98 19.60 -3.65
C MET A 385 14.20 20.84 -2.77
N ASP A 386 13.17 21.67 -2.56
CA ASP A 386 13.25 22.81 -1.64
C ASP A 386 13.14 22.32 -0.18
N ASP A 387 13.99 22.84 0.71
CA ASP A 387 14.09 22.34 2.10
C ASP A 387 12.76 22.34 2.85
N VAL A 388 11.88 23.31 2.59
CA VAL A 388 10.59 23.43 3.29
C VAL A 388 9.62 22.37 2.79
N GLY A 389 9.49 22.19 1.47
CA GLY A 389 8.65 21.15 0.90
C GLY A 389 9.18 19.75 1.20
N MET A 390 10.50 19.55 1.12
CA MET A 390 11.17 18.29 1.46
C MET A 390 10.89 17.90 2.92
N GLN A 391 11.12 18.81 3.87
CA GLN A 391 10.96 18.49 5.28
C GLN A 391 9.48 18.26 5.63
N ALA A 392 8.54 19.06 5.10
CA ALA A 392 7.12 18.81 5.29
C ALA A 392 6.67 17.44 4.73
N ALA A 393 7.14 17.05 3.54
CA ALA A 393 6.87 15.73 2.98
C ALA A 393 7.54 14.58 3.76
N MET A 394 8.70 14.81 4.37
CA MET A 394 9.35 13.86 5.27
C MET A 394 8.63 13.70 6.61
N ASP A 395 7.98 14.74 7.12
CA ASP A 395 7.32 14.79 8.43
C ASP A 395 5.80 14.54 8.37
N ASP A 396 5.29 14.10 7.21
CA ASP A 396 3.87 13.84 6.97
C ASP A 396 2.95 15.08 7.13
N GLU A 397 3.48 16.29 6.91
CA GLU A 397 2.77 17.57 7.02
C GLU A 397 2.39 18.16 5.65
N PRO A 398 1.32 18.99 5.56
CA PRO A 398 0.91 19.60 4.29
C PRO A 398 1.98 20.54 3.72
N VAL A 399 2.49 20.16 2.54
CA VAL A 399 3.55 20.84 1.80
C VAL A 399 3.00 22.07 1.10
N PRO A 400 3.55 23.28 1.29
CA PRO A 400 3.18 24.45 0.48
C PRO A 400 3.62 24.26 -0.98
N VAL A 401 2.75 24.58 -1.94
CA VAL A 401 2.99 24.38 -3.39
C VAL A 401 2.60 25.61 -4.22
N PHE A 402 3.16 25.77 -5.42
CA PHE A 402 2.74 26.83 -6.33
C PHE A 402 1.42 26.48 -7.04
N ALA A 403 1.28 25.21 -7.45
CA ALA A 403 0.12 24.60 -8.10
C ALA A 403 0.18 23.06 -7.93
N CYS A 404 -0.97 22.37 -7.92
CA CYS A 404 -1.07 20.91 -7.89
C CYS A 404 -2.48 20.40 -8.25
N TRP A 405 -2.63 19.08 -8.46
CA TRP A 405 -3.93 18.42 -8.68
C TRP A 405 -3.95 16.98 -8.15
N ASN A 406 -3.07 16.13 -8.68
CA ASN A 406 -2.63 14.85 -8.11
C ASN A 406 -3.77 13.95 -7.56
N GLY A 407 -4.61 13.48 -8.49
CA GLY A 407 -5.65 12.47 -8.28
C GLY A 407 -6.93 12.95 -7.57
N ILE A 408 -6.81 13.78 -6.52
CA ILE A 408 -7.95 14.40 -5.84
C ILE A 408 -7.57 15.77 -5.27
N VAL A 409 -8.51 16.71 -5.34
CA VAL A 409 -8.29 18.09 -4.93
C VAL A 409 -9.52 18.70 -4.26
N ALA A 410 -9.32 19.62 -3.34
CA ALA A 410 -10.36 20.47 -2.76
C ALA A 410 -9.98 21.95 -2.95
N PHE A 411 -10.93 22.82 -3.31
CA PHE A 411 -10.70 24.25 -3.52
C PHE A 411 -11.96 25.09 -3.25
N ARG A 412 -11.81 26.40 -3.02
CA ARG A 412 -12.95 27.29 -2.76
C ARG A 412 -13.82 27.47 -4.00
N ALA A 413 -15.14 27.41 -3.82
CA ALA A 413 -16.10 27.52 -4.92
C ALA A 413 -16.27 28.95 -5.44
N GLU A 414 -16.18 29.97 -4.58
CA GLU A 414 -16.50 31.38 -4.87
C GLU A 414 -15.88 31.98 -6.16
N PRO A 415 -14.62 31.69 -6.54
CA PRO A 415 -14.05 32.15 -7.81
C PRO A 415 -14.77 31.63 -9.05
N LEU A 416 -15.37 30.43 -9.00
CA LEU A 416 -16.18 29.85 -10.08
C LEU A 416 -17.58 30.47 -10.18
N LEU A 417 -18.05 31.18 -9.15
CA LEU A 417 -19.43 31.65 -9.11
C LEU A 417 -19.63 32.95 -9.90
N PRO A 418 -20.73 33.10 -10.66
CA PRO A 418 -21.22 34.38 -11.15
C PRO A 418 -21.35 35.40 -10.02
N LEU A 419 -21.07 36.68 -10.29
CA LEU A 419 -21.05 37.75 -9.28
C LEU A 419 -22.36 37.84 -8.46
N ALA A 420 -23.50 37.50 -9.06
CA ALA A 420 -24.82 37.49 -8.40
C ALA A 420 -25.06 36.31 -7.43
N LEU A 421 -24.20 35.28 -7.46
CA LEU A 421 -24.27 34.07 -6.62
C LEU A 421 -23.15 34.00 -5.57
N ARG A 422 -22.24 34.98 -5.55
CA ARG A 422 -21.11 35.04 -4.61
C ARG A 422 -21.52 35.48 -3.21
N THR A 423 -20.94 34.87 -2.18
CA THR A 423 -21.17 35.26 -0.79
C THR A 423 -20.36 36.52 -0.44
N PRO A 424 -20.98 37.61 0.03
CA PRO A 424 -20.27 38.82 0.43
C PRO A 424 -19.15 38.55 1.44
N GLY A 425 -17.97 39.14 1.21
CA GLY A 425 -16.81 39.02 2.11
C GLY A 425 -15.95 37.76 1.94
N ARG A 426 -16.31 36.80 1.07
CA ARG A 426 -15.44 35.63 0.80
C ARG A 426 -14.26 35.92 -0.15
N LEU A 427 -14.33 37.00 -0.93
CA LEU A 427 -13.29 37.44 -1.87
C LEU A 427 -12.87 38.88 -1.58
N SER A 428 -11.62 39.22 -1.90
CA SER A 428 -11.07 40.56 -1.67
C SER A 428 -11.81 41.65 -2.46
N THR A 429 -12.12 42.75 -1.76
CA THR A 429 -12.58 44.03 -2.34
C THR A 429 -11.44 45.04 -2.52
N ALA A 430 -10.18 44.65 -2.27
CA ALA A 430 -9.01 45.41 -2.67
C ALA A 430 -8.48 44.89 -4.03
N PRO A 431 -8.01 45.76 -4.94
CA PRO A 431 -7.38 45.34 -6.20
C PRO A 431 -6.15 44.45 -5.99
N LEU A 432 -5.79 43.69 -7.03
CA LEU A 432 -4.61 42.81 -7.01
C LEU A 432 -3.32 43.63 -6.90
N ALA A 433 -2.41 43.20 -6.01
CA ALA A 433 -1.15 43.91 -5.72
C ALA A 433 -0.13 43.91 -6.87
N SER A 434 -0.33 43.05 -7.89
CA SER A 434 0.49 43.00 -9.11
C SER A 434 -0.42 42.67 -10.30
N PRO A 435 -0.21 43.30 -11.47
CA PRO A 435 -0.98 42.96 -12.66
C PRO A 435 -0.72 41.52 -13.13
N LEU A 436 -1.63 41.03 -13.97
CA LEU A 436 -1.39 39.82 -14.77
C LEU A 436 -0.26 40.09 -15.78
N PRO A 437 0.51 39.07 -16.19
CA PRO A 437 1.47 39.24 -17.28
C PRO A 437 0.71 39.47 -18.60
N ASP A 438 1.33 40.15 -19.55
CA ASP A 438 0.70 40.50 -20.84
C ASP A 438 0.31 39.26 -21.69
N THR A 439 0.94 38.13 -21.37
CA THR A 439 0.74 36.80 -21.96
C THR A 439 -0.51 36.07 -21.47
N HIS A 440 -1.13 36.52 -20.36
CA HIS A 440 -2.31 35.90 -19.76
C HIS A 440 -3.60 36.27 -20.54
N PRO A 441 -4.53 35.34 -20.82
CA PRO A 441 -5.69 35.60 -21.70
C PRO A 441 -6.65 36.69 -21.21
N ALA A 442 -6.76 36.88 -19.89
CA ALA A 442 -7.54 37.98 -19.30
C ALA A 442 -6.83 39.35 -19.24
N PHE A 443 -5.62 39.51 -19.78
CA PHE A 443 -4.92 40.81 -19.85
C PHE A 443 -5.36 41.62 -21.08
N PRO A 444 -5.52 42.96 -20.99
CA PRO A 444 -5.37 43.80 -19.80
C PRO A 444 -6.65 43.85 -18.94
N GLN A 445 -6.49 43.91 -17.61
CA GLN A 445 -7.59 44.16 -16.68
C GLN A 445 -7.58 45.64 -16.21
N PRO A 446 -8.75 46.22 -15.86
CA PRO A 446 -8.80 47.52 -15.21
C PRO A 446 -8.03 47.51 -13.89
N ALA A 447 -7.19 48.52 -13.63
CA ALA A 447 -6.36 48.58 -12.42
C ALA A 447 -7.16 48.67 -11.09
N ALA A 448 -8.45 48.99 -11.17
CA ALA A 448 -9.38 48.99 -10.03
C ALA A 448 -10.20 47.69 -9.89
N LEU A 449 -9.97 46.68 -10.74
CA LEU A 449 -10.68 45.40 -10.65
C LEU A 449 -10.28 44.65 -9.37
N THR A 450 -11.29 44.22 -8.62
CA THR A 450 -11.12 43.48 -7.35
C THR A 450 -11.48 42.00 -7.55
N PRO A 451 -10.86 41.05 -6.82
CA PRO A 451 -11.25 39.63 -6.86
C PRO A 451 -12.76 39.37 -6.67
N ALA A 452 -13.45 40.16 -5.86
CA ALA A 452 -14.91 40.08 -5.73
C ALA A 452 -15.67 40.40 -7.03
N GLN A 453 -15.11 41.24 -7.90
CA GLN A 453 -15.66 41.68 -9.19
C GLN A 453 -15.06 40.95 -10.41
N THR A 454 -13.92 40.26 -10.27
CA THR A 454 -13.30 39.46 -11.34
C THR A 454 -14.31 38.47 -11.93
N PRO A 455 -14.40 38.31 -13.27
CA PRO A 455 -15.28 37.32 -13.89
C PRO A 455 -15.09 35.89 -13.35
N PRO A 456 -16.07 34.99 -13.48
CA PRO A 456 -15.97 33.63 -12.95
C PRO A 456 -14.84 32.84 -13.62
N LEU A 457 -14.13 32.01 -12.83
CA LEU A 457 -13.20 31.04 -13.38
C LEU A 457 -13.92 29.86 -14.01
N ALA A 458 -13.26 29.27 -15.00
CA ALA A 458 -13.61 28.01 -15.64
C ALA A 458 -12.31 27.27 -15.97
N PHE A 459 -12.36 25.94 -16.11
CA PHE A 459 -11.26 25.18 -16.67
C PHE A 459 -11.01 25.61 -18.12
N ARG A 460 -9.73 25.68 -18.50
CA ARG A 460 -9.27 26.16 -19.81
C ARG A 460 -7.96 25.49 -20.22
N SER A 461 -7.65 25.53 -21.50
CA SER A 461 -6.30 25.30 -22.02
C SER A 461 -5.42 26.55 -21.91
N SER A 462 -4.13 26.39 -22.20
CA SER A 462 -3.15 27.46 -22.22
C SER A 462 -3.27 28.33 -23.47
N ALA A 463 -3.29 29.65 -23.30
CA ALA A 463 -3.19 30.60 -24.41
C ALA A 463 -1.79 30.53 -25.07
N PRO A 464 -1.63 30.95 -26.35
CA PRO A 464 -0.41 30.70 -27.14
C PRO A 464 0.91 31.32 -26.62
N ARG A 465 0.91 32.05 -25.50
CA ARG A 465 2.11 32.59 -24.84
C ARG A 465 2.25 32.17 -23.37
N GLU A 466 1.40 31.26 -22.90
CA GLU A 466 1.52 30.57 -21.61
C GLU A 466 2.18 29.20 -21.83
N CYS A 467 2.93 28.69 -20.85
CA CYS A 467 3.68 27.43 -21.00
C CYS A 467 3.05 26.21 -20.32
N PHE A 468 1.89 26.38 -19.68
CA PHE A 468 1.28 25.37 -18.80
C PHE A 468 0.10 24.67 -19.47
N SER A 469 0.36 23.67 -20.31
CA SER A 469 -0.68 22.94 -21.06
C SER A 469 -1.46 21.92 -20.21
N SER A 470 -2.09 22.37 -19.13
CA SER A 470 -3.11 21.61 -18.39
C SER A 470 -4.13 22.52 -17.74
N GLU A 471 -5.40 22.15 -17.90
CA GLU A 471 -6.54 22.70 -17.19
C GLU A 471 -6.44 22.50 -15.67
N SER A 472 -5.86 21.37 -15.24
CA SER A 472 -5.60 21.04 -13.84
C SER A 472 -4.47 21.89 -13.21
N PHE A 473 -3.57 22.45 -14.03
CA PHE A 473 -2.60 23.47 -13.59
C PHE A 473 -3.18 24.89 -13.67
N LEU A 474 -3.93 25.20 -14.72
CA LEU A 474 -4.37 26.55 -15.00
C LEU A 474 -5.42 27.04 -13.99
N LEU A 475 -6.23 26.16 -13.39
CA LEU A 475 -7.10 26.55 -12.28
C LEU A 475 -6.33 27.09 -11.06
N PRO A 476 -5.35 26.38 -10.44
CA PRO A 476 -4.54 26.94 -9.35
C PRO A 476 -3.77 28.21 -9.76
N TYR A 477 -3.27 28.27 -10.99
CA TYR A 477 -2.60 29.47 -11.50
C TYR A 477 -3.55 30.68 -11.59
N ASP A 478 -4.77 30.49 -12.12
CA ASP A 478 -5.79 31.54 -12.21
C ASP A 478 -6.32 31.96 -10.82
N LEU A 479 -6.49 31.03 -9.89
CA LEU A 479 -6.80 31.33 -8.48
C LEU A 479 -5.71 32.24 -7.85
N ARG A 480 -4.44 31.90 -8.08
CA ARG A 480 -3.27 32.66 -7.62
C ARG A 480 -3.20 34.06 -8.23
N ARG A 481 -3.47 34.21 -9.53
CA ARG A 481 -3.21 35.45 -10.27
C ARG A 481 -4.42 36.37 -10.44
N GLN A 482 -5.62 35.83 -10.62
CA GLN A 482 -6.85 36.62 -10.83
C GLN A 482 -7.65 36.87 -9.54
N PHE A 483 -7.43 36.06 -8.49
CA PHE A 483 -8.14 36.18 -7.21
C PHE A 483 -7.23 36.42 -6.00
N GLY A 484 -5.90 36.29 -6.15
CA GLY A 484 -4.94 36.46 -5.06
C GLY A 484 -4.94 35.32 -4.04
N LEU A 485 -5.54 34.17 -4.39
CA LEU A 485 -5.69 33.00 -3.53
C LEU A 485 -4.45 32.10 -3.66
N GLN A 486 -3.65 31.98 -2.60
CA GLN A 486 -2.29 31.43 -2.67
C GLN A 486 -1.95 30.40 -1.58
N ARG A 487 -2.87 30.12 -0.64
CA ARG A 487 -2.72 29.09 0.39
C ARG A 487 -2.99 27.72 -0.21
N MET A 488 -2.00 27.25 -0.98
CA MET A 488 -2.02 26.04 -1.79
C MET A 488 -1.14 24.98 -1.14
N TYR A 489 -1.70 23.78 -0.93
CA TYR A 489 -0.99 22.68 -0.25
C TYR A 489 -1.13 21.34 -0.97
N LEU A 490 -0.11 20.49 -0.87
CA LEU A 490 -0.21 19.05 -1.11
C LEU A 490 -0.18 18.33 0.24
N ASN A 491 -1.18 17.49 0.53
CA ASN A 491 -1.25 16.75 1.79
C ASN A 491 -0.73 15.31 1.61
N PRO A 492 0.47 14.96 2.10
CA PRO A 492 1.09 13.65 1.89
C PRO A 492 0.36 12.49 2.60
N ARG A 493 -0.61 12.77 3.48
CA ARG A 493 -1.48 11.78 4.14
C ARG A 493 -2.69 11.38 3.28
N VAL A 494 -2.98 12.12 2.20
CA VAL A 494 -4.12 11.89 1.29
C VAL A 494 -3.66 11.06 0.08
N ILE A 495 -3.26 9.82 0.35
CA ILE A 495 -2.68 8.93 -0.67
C ILE A 495 -3.77 8.30 -1.53
N ASN A 496 -3.55 8.37 -2.84
CA ASN A 496 -4.44 7.85 -3.87
C ASN A 496 -3.64 7.21 -5.03
N SER A 497 -4.30 6.40 -5.86
CA SER A 497 -3.68 5.74 -7.02
C SER A 497 -4.75 5.16 -7.96
N TYR A 498 -4.45 5.03 -9.26
CA TYR A 498 -5.32 4.36 -10.25
C TYR A 498 -5.23 2.82 -10.23
N GLU A 499 -4.23 2.22 -9.57
CA GLU A 499 -4.07 0.75 -9.54
C GLU A 499 -3.94 0.20 -8.11
N TRP A 500 -4.71 -0.84 -7.77
CA TRP A 500 -4.77 -1.41 -6.41
C TRP A 500 -3.41 -1.85 -5.86
N LYS A 501 -2.54 -2.44 -6.69
CA LYS A 501 -1.18 -2.85 -6.28
C LYS A 501 -0.29 -1.67 -5.88
N TYR A 502 -0.43 -0.52 -6.53
CA TYR A 502 0.31 0.69 -6.18
C TYR A 502 -0.34 1.39 -4.98
N TYR A 503 -1.67 1.46 -4.91
CA TYR A 503 -2.39 1.92 -3.72
C TYR A 503 -1.95 1.18 -2.46
N VAL A 504 -1.93 -0.16 -2.50
CA VAL A 504 -1.50 -1.00 -1.38
C VAL A 504 -0.04 -0.76 -1.00
N TRP A 505 0.87 -0.69 -1.96
CA TRP A 505 2.28 -0.41 -1.68
C TRP A 505 2.48 0.94 -0.99
N TYR A 506 1.91 2.01 -1.55
CA TYR A 506 2.17 3.36 -1.08
C TYR A 506 1.39 3.74 0.19
N ARG A 507 0.21 3.15 0.40
CA ARG A 507 -0.58 3.36 1.63
C ARG A 507 -0.13 2.48 2.80
N TYR A 508 0.26 1.24 2.53
CA TYR A 508 0.53 0.26 3.60
C TYR A 508 1.99 -0.21 3.70
N VAL A 509 2.71 -0.33 2.59
CA VAL A 509 4.09 -0.87 2.62
C VAL A 509 5.13 0.22 2.87
N THR A 510 5.18 1.30 2.08
CA THR A 510 6.15 2.39 2.30
C THR A 510 5.89 3.16 3.60
N ARG A 511 4.66 3.10 4.12
CA ARG A 511 4.21 3.82 5.33
C ARG A 511 4.13 2.96 6.58
N HIS A 512 4.32 1.65 6.46
CA HIS A 512 4.67 0.80 7.59
C HIS A 512 5.88 1.41 8.32
N TRP A 513 5.80 1.58 9.64
CA TRP A 513 6.75 2.36 10.44
C TRP A 513 8.23 1.99 10.19
N LEU A 514 8.53 0.69 10.02
CA LEU A 514 9.88 0.19 9.73
C LEU A 514 10.42 0.62 8.35
N VAL A 515 9.56 0.65 7.33
CA VAL A 515 9.94 1.05 5.96
C VAL A 515 10.06 2.56 5.87
N ALA A 516 9.13 3.31 6.48
CA ALA A 516 9.22 4.76 6.59
C ALA A 516 10.46 5.19 7.41
N TRP A 517 10.82 4.46 8.46
CA TRP A 517 12.08 4.65 9.18
C TRP A 517 13.30 4.40 8.28
N TRP A 518 13.31 3.29 7.53
CA TRP A 518 14.39 2.97 6.62
C TRP A 518 14.58 4.04 5.53
N MET A 519 13.50 4.46 4.87
CA MET A 519 13.50 5.54 3.86
C MET A 519 14.09 6.84 4.43
N ARG A 520 13.66 7.24 5.64
CA ARG A 520 14.13 8.46 6.33
C ARG A 520 15.62 8.43 6.70
N HIS A 521 16.23 7.26 6.94
CA HIS A 521 17.60 7.15 7.45
C HIS A 521 18.64 6.67 6.43
N PHE A 522 18.27 5.84 5.46
CA PHE A 522 19.19 5.23 4.49
C PHE A 522 19.01 5.83 3.08
N GLU A 523 17.81 5.79 2.52
CA GLU A 523 17.55 6.27 1.14
C GLU A 523 17.80 7.78 0.94
N LYS A 524 17.73 8.60 2.00
CA LYS A 524 18.07 10.03 1.92
C LYS A 524 19.52 10.30 1.46
N ARG A 525 20.41 9.31 1.46
CA ARG A 525 21.82 9.44 1.02
C ARG A 525 22.05 9.17 -0.46
N GLU A 526 21.07 8.61 -1.17
CA GLU A 526 21.20 8.16 -2.56
C GLU A 526 20.89 9.26 -3.60
N TRP A 527 20.69 10.52 -3.16
CA TRP A 527 20.39 11.70 -4.00
C TRP A 527 19.19 11.58 -4.95
N MET A 528 18.34 10.55 -4.76
CA MET A 528 17.20 10.25 -5.64
C MET A 528 16.22 11.42 -5.81
N MET A 529 16.09 12.29 -4.80
CA MET A 529 15.23 13.49 -4.87
C MET A 529 15.69 14.55 -5.87
N GLU A 530 16.93 14.50 -6.39
CA GLU A 530 17.39 15.39 -7.47
C GLU A 530 16.87 14.97 -8.85
N ALA A 531 16.29 13.77 -8.98
CA ALA A 531 15.72 13.27 -10.22
C ALA A 531 14.42 14.02 -10.57
N ARG A 532 14.55 15.18 -11.21
CA ARG A 532 13.42 16.00 -11.69
C ARG A 532 12.59 15.23 -12.73
N MET A 533 11.27 15.26 -12.56
CA MET A 533 10.35 14.82 -13.61
C MET A 533 10.20 15.95 -14.64
N VAL A 534 10.67 15.72 -15.87
CA VAL A 534 10.52 16.68 -16.98
C VAL A 534 9.85 15.99 -18.17
N VAL A 535 8.74 16.57 -18.63
CA VAL A 535 8.13 16.21 -19.91
C VAL A 535 8.78 17.08 -21.01
N GLY A 536 9.55 16.45 -21.90
CA GLY A 536 10.35 17.13 -22.94
C GLY A 536 11.87 17.10 -22.66
N ASP A 537 12.64 17.95 -23.34
CA ASP A 537 14.10 18.06 -23.15
C ASP A 537 14.43 18.81 -21.85
N PRO A 538 15.06 18.20 -20.83
CA PRO A 538 15.39 18.86 -19.57
C PRO A 538 16.29 20.10 -19.73
N LYS A 539 17.04 20.24 -20.84
CA LYS A 539 17.85 21.43 -21.12
C LYS A 539 17.04 22.64 -21.62
N ARG A 540 15.78 22.43 -22.01
CA ARG A 540 14.85 23.47 -22.48
C ARG A 540 13.88 23.96 -21.39
N VAL A 541 13.99 23.50 -20.14
CA VAL A 541 13.18 24.00 -19.02
C VAL A 541 13.47 25.49 -18.81
N TRP A 542 12.40 26.29 -18.71
CA TRP A 542 12.45 27.74 -18.54
C TRP A 542 11.39 28.19 -17.52
N LYS A 543 11.36 29.47 -17.12
CA LYS A 543 10.35 30.00 -16.18
C LYS A 543 9.42 31.03 -16.82
N TRP A 544 8.13 30.91 -16.52
CA TRP A 544 7.08 31.85 -16.92
C TRP A 544 6.23 32.21 -15.71
N ASP A 545 6.06 33.52 -15.46
CA ASP A 545 5.30 34.11 -14.33
C ASP A 545 5.56 33.42 -12.95
N GLY A 546 6.82 33.02 -12.74
CA GLY A 546 7.33 32.35 -11.53
C GLY A 546 7.50 30.83 -11.62
N GLY A 547 6.69 30.14 -12.42
CA GLY A 547 6.70 28.67 -12.52
C GLY A 547 7.63 28.12 -13.61
N GLU A 548 8.26 26.97 -13.36
CA GLU A 548 9.04 26.21 -14.36
C GLU A 548 8.11 25.51 -15.36
N CYS A 549 8.41 25.68 -16.64
CA CYS A 549 7.69 25.18 -17.78
C CYS A 549 8.20 23.80 -18.20
N HIS A 550 7.29 22.89 -18.57
CA HIS A 550 7.69 21.69 -19.32
C HIS A 550 7.92 22.06 -20.79
N PRO A 551 9.10 21.77 -21.35
CA PRO A 551 9.40 22.06 -22.76
C PRO A 551 8.84 20.97 -23.67
N TRP A 552 7.50 20.82 -23.66
CA TRP A 552 6.79 19.73 -24.34
C TRP A 552 6.23 20.10 -25.72
N PHE A 553 6.87 21.07 -26.39
CA PHE A 553 6.69 21.41 -27.80
C PHE A 553 8.04 21.76 -28.43
#